data_AF-A0A532TFH2-F1
#
_entry.id   AF-A0A532TFH2-F1
#
_cell.length_a   1.000
_cell.length_b   1.000
_cell.length_c   1.000
_cell.angle_alpha   90.00
_cell.angle_beta   90.00
_cell.angle_gamma   90.00
#
_symmetry.space_group_name_H-M   'P 1'
#
loop_
_entity.id
_entity.type
_entity.pdbx_description
1 polymer ?
#
loop_
_entity_poly.entity_id
_entity_poly.type
_entity_poly.pdbx_seq_one_letter_code
_entity_poly.pdbx_strand_id
1 'polypeptide(L)'
;MEALKDTEEVYEKVKLTAEQSKIIQEISRFLSEIIKLPDIAIKAMTWNAIREWQIRNNKTIADIRELPIGKKLNTVKEIFCIGSKILKTMLKRPKTKSEIIVDIAFEKAFKLFLDYVSKNNLES
;
A
#
# COMPACT_ATOMS: atom_id res chain seq x y z
N MET A 1 15.83 -8.06 -7.58
CA MET A 1 16.20 -6.70 -8.04
C MET A 1 15.55 -6.40 -9.37
N GLU A 2 15.60 -7.30 -10.35
CA GLU A 2 14.90 -7.15 -11.65
C GLU A 2 13.39 -6.88 -11.51
N ALA A 3 12.66 -7.72 -10.76
CA ALA A 3 11.23 -7.51 -10.51
C ALA A 3 10.85 -6.18 -9.80
N LEU A 4 11.79 -5.57 -9.05
CA LEU A 4 11.55 -4.25 -8.45
C LEU A 4 11.67 -3.16 -9.52
N LYS A 5 12.69 -3.24 -10.37
CA LYS A 5 12.90 -2.28 -11.48
C LYS A 5 11.74 -2.27 -12.46
N ASP A 6 11.25 -3.44 -12.86
CA ASP A 6 10.09 -3.54 -13.77
C ASP A 6 8.84 -2.86 -13.17
N THR A 7 8.68 -2.98 -11.84
CA THR A 7 7.56 -2.39 -11.11
C THR A 7 7.70 -0.86 -11.04
N GLU A 8 8.92 -0.35 -10.84
CA GLU A 8 9.23 1.08 -10.83
C GLU A 8 8.93 1.74 -12.19
N GLU A 9 9.41 1.17 -13.31
CA GLU A 9 9.21 1.72 -14.66
C GLU A 9 7.74 1.77 -15.08
N VAL A 10 6.92 0.81 -14.62
CA VAL A 10 5.47 0.82 -14.85
C VAL A 10 4.81 1.95 -14.07
N TYR A 11 5.22 2.18 -12.82
CA TYR A 11 4.65 3.22 -11.98
C TYR A 11 4.93 4.63 -12.51
N GLU A 12 6.11 4.90 -13.06
CA GLU A 12 6.48 6.21 -13.64
C GLU A 12 5.53 6.67 -14.75
N LYS A 13 4.87 5.72 -15.44
CA LYS A 13 3.96 6.00 -16.55
C LYS A 13 2.50 6.20 -16.09
N VAL A 14 2.22 6.02 -14.80
CA VAL A 14 0.86 6.09 -14.25
C VAL A 14 0.45 7.55 -14.04
N LYS A 15 -0.71 7.93 -14.57
CA LYS A 15 -1.36 9.22 -14.28
C LYS A 15 -2.28 9.06 -13.07
N LEU A 16 -1.83 9.55 -11.91
CA LEU A 16 -2.59 9.54 -10.66
C LEU A 16 -3.30 10.88 -10.44
N THR A 17 -4.46 10.86 -9.80
CA THR A 17 -5.06 12.10 -9.27
C THR A 17 -4.25 12.62 -8.08
N ALA A 18 -4.40 13.91 -7.74
CA ALA A 18 -3.70 14.52 -6.59
C ALA A 18 -3.99 13.77 -5.28
N GLU A 19 -5.23 13.32 -5.10
CA GLU A 19 -5.61 12.52 -3.94
C GLU A 19 -4.94 11.14 -3.95
N GLN A 20 -4.99 10.42 -5.06
CA GLN A 20 -4.37 9.09 -5.17
C GLN A 20 -2.87 9.19 -4.89
N SER A 21 -2.22 10.21 -5.44
CA SER A 21 -0.81 10.51 -5.17
C SER A 21 -0.56 10.75 -3.69
N LYS A 22 -1.43 11.51 -3.00
CA LYS A 22 -1.30 11.78 -1.56
C LYS A 22 -1.41 10.50 -0.73
N ILE A 23 -2.42 9.67 -0.99
CA ILE A 23 -2.62 8.40 -0.28
C ILE A 23 -1.42 7.47 -0.49
N ILE A 24 -0.97 7.33 -1.74
CA ILE A 24 0.19 6.50 -2.07
C ILE A 24 1.45 7.02 -1.39
N GLN A 25 1.69 8.34 -1.40
CA GLN A 25 2.83 8.95 -0.71
C GLN A 25 2.80 8.66 0.81
N GLU A 26 1.64 8.78 1.45
CA GLU A 26 1.53 8.54 2.89
C GLU A 26 1.78 7.07 3.26
N ILE A 27 1.15 6.14 2.54
CA ILE A 27 1.38 4.70 2.75
C ILE A 27 2.84 4.35 2.50
N SER A 28 3.43 4.89 1.42
CA SER A 28 4.83 4.64 1.10
C SER A 28 5.78 5.21 2.14
N ARG A 29 5.48 6.39 2.71
CA ARG A 29 6.25 6.99 3.80
C ARG A 29 6.27 6.07 5.02
N PHE A 30 5.10 5.59 5.46
CA PHE A 30 5.01 4.69 6.62
C PHE A 30 5.73 3.36 6.40
N LEU A 31 5.65 2.80 5.19
CA LEU A 31 6.37 1.57 4.85
C LEU A 31 7.89 1.80 4.78
N SER A 32 8.34 2.95 4.26
CA SER A 32 9.76 3.31 4.15
C SER A 32 10.45 3.50 5.50
N GLU A 33 9.71 3.94 6.52
CA GLU A 33 10.22 4.04 7.89
C GLU A 33 10.61 2.67 8.48
N ILE A 34 10.01 1.59 7.95
CA ILE A 34 10.16 0.25 8.53
C ILE A 34 10.99 -0.67 7.62
N ILE A 35 10.77 -0.59 6.30
CA ILE A 35 11.50 -1.38 5.30
C ILE A 35 12.33 -0.43 4.44
N LYS A 36 13.64 -0.57 4.52
CA LYS A 36 14.58 0.20 3.70
C LYS A 36 14.59 -0.32 2.26
N LEU A 37 13.60 0.10 1.47
CA LEU A 37 13.54 -0.05 0.01
C LEU A 37 13.57 1.34 -0.65
N PRO A 38 13.91 1.42 -1.95
CA PRO A 38 13.73 2.64 -2.71
C PRO A 38 12.27 3.13 -2.60
N ASP A 39 12.10 4.44 -2.38
CA ASP A 39 10.77 5.06 -2.25
C ASP A 39 9.88 4.78 -3.49
N ILE A 40 10.49 4.79 -4.68
CA ILE A 40 9.79 4.47 -5.93
C ILE A 40 9.30 3.01 -5.98
N ALA A 41 10.08 2.04 -5.47
CA ALA A 41 9.64 0.65 -5.36
C ALA A 41 8.45 0.51 -4.41
N ILE A 42 8.45 1.22 -3.28
CA ILE A 42 7.35 1.17 -2.32
C ILE A 42 6.10 1.82 -2.92
N LYS A 43 6.22 2.97 -3.60
CA LYS A 43 5.11 3.62 -4.31
C LYS A 43 4.52 2.71 -5.39
N ALA A 44 5.37 2.08 -6.19
CA ALA A 44 4.95 1.15 -7.23
C ALA A 44 4.24 -0.08 -6.66
N MET A 45 4.74 -0.63 -5.55
CA MET A 45 4.09 -1.73 -4.82
C MET A 45 2.73 -1.33 -4.25
N THR A 46 2.64 -0.16 -3.61
CA THR A 46 1.39 0.40 -3.07
C THR A 46 0.37 0.55 -4.19
N TRP A 47 0.78 1.08 -5.34
CA TRP A 47 -0.09 1.21 -6.50
C TRP A 47 -0.57 -0.14 -7.04
N ASN A 48 0.32 -1.12 -7.16
CA ASN A 48 -0.05 -2.47 -7.59
C ASN A 48 -1.04 -3.12 -6.63
N ALA A 49 -0.88 -2.93 -5.31
CA ALA A 49 -1.83 -3.42 -4.32
C ALA A 49 -3.22 -2.79 -4.48
N ILE A 50 -3.28 -1.48 -4.73
CA ILE A 50 -4.52 -0.76 -5.02
C ILE A 50 -5.16 -1.29 -6.31
N ARG A 51 -4.39 -1.41 -7.40
CA ARG A 51 -4.91 -1.92 -8.69
C ARG A 51 -5.46 -3.33 -8.57
N GLU A 52 -4.74 -4.21 -7.90
CA GLU A 52 -5.18 -5.58 -7.67
C GLU A 52 -6.50 -5.61 -6.89
N TRP A 53 -6.64 -4.76 -5.87
CA TRP A 53 -7.91 -4.61 -5.14
C TRP A 53 -9.05 -4.12 -6.05
N GLN A 54 -8.79 -3.09 -6.88
CA GLN A 54 -9.76 -2.55 -7.83
C GLN A 54 -10.27 -3.62 -8.81
N ILE A 55 -9.36 -4.46 -9.33
CA ILE A 55 -9.69 -5.57 -10.24
C ILE A 55 -10.56 -6.61 -9.51
N ARG A 56 -10.13 -7.07 -8.32
CA ARG A 56 -10.86 -8.09 -7.55
C ARG A 56 -12.26 -7.67 -7.15
N ASN A 57 -12.46 -6.39 -6.89
CA ASN A 57 -13.72 -5.86 -6.39
C ASN A 57 -14.57 -5.20 -7.48
N ASN A 58 -14.06 -5.08 -8.70
CA ASN A 58 -14.66 -4.32 -9.80
C ASN A 58 -15.07 -2.90 -9.35
N LYS A 59 -14.14 -2.20 -8.68
CA LYS A 59 -14.35 -0.89 -8.07
C LYS A 59 -13.18 0.05 -8.34
N THR A 60 -13.44 1.34 -8.23
CA THR A 60 -12.43 2.37 -8.22
C THR A 60 -12.03 2.74 -6.79
N ILE A 61 -10.86 3.35 -6.64
CA ILE A 61 -10.45 3.88 -5.33
C ILE A 61 -11.37 5.04 -4.87
N ALA A 62 -12.00 5.75 -5.81
CA ALA A 62 -12.96 6.81 -5.50
C ALA A 62 -14.20 6.24 -4.79
N ASP A 63 -14.63 5.02 -5.16
CA ASP A 63 -15.78 4.35 -4.54
C ASP A 63 -15.53 4.04 -3.05
N ILE A 64 -14.28 3.99 -2.60
CA ILE A 64 -13.94 3.77 -1.19
C ILE A 64 -14.44 4.95 -0.33
N ARG A 65 -14.41 6.18 -0.85
CA ARG A 65 -14.88 7.38 -0.12
C ARG A 65 -16.35 7.32 0.24
N GLU A 66 -17.15 6.65 -0.56
CA GLU A 66 -18.60 6.54 -0.35
C GLU A 66 -18.96 5.36 0.56
N LEU A 67 -17.99 4.52 0.94
CA LEU A 67 -18.25 3.39 1.82
C LEU A 67 -18.49 3.84 3.29
N PRO A 68 -19.34 3.13 4.04
CA PRO A 68 -19.40 3.27 5.49
C PRO A 68 -18.03 3.03 6.13
N ILE A 69 -17.75 3.71 7.25
CA ILE A 69 -16.42 3.69 7.90
C ILE A 69 -15.90 2.27 8.15
N GLY A 70 -16.72 1.33 8.63
CA GLY A 70 -16.30 -0.06 8.83
C GLY A 70 -15.89 -0.76 7.52
N LYS A 71 -16.59 -0.47 6.41
CA LYS A 71 -16.24 -1.00 5.09
C LYS A 71 -15.00 -0.33 4.51
N LYS A 72 -14.78 0.97 4.76
CA LYS A 72 -13.54 1.67 4.42
C LYS A 72 -12.33 1.03 5.09
N LEU A 73 -12.41 0.80 6.40
CA LEU A 73 -11.33 0.21 7.18
C LEU A 73 -10.99 -1.20 6.69
N ASN A 74 -12.00 -2.03 6.43
CA ASN A 74 -11.80 -3.37 5.88
C ASN A 74 -11.16 -3.33 4.48
N THR A 75 -11.60 -2.41 3.64
CA THR A 75 -11.04 -2.21 2.29
C THR A 75 -9.57 -1.83 2.35
N VAL A 76 -9.22 -0.87 3.20
CA VAL A 76 -7.81 -0.45 3.38
C VAL A 76 -6.98 -1.63 3.90
N LYS A 77 -7.49 -2.35 4.91
CA LYS A 77 -6.79 -3.53 5.44
C LYS A 77 -6.53 -4.58 4.36
N GLU A 78 -7.50 -4.82 3.48
CA GLU A 78 -7.34 -5.72 2.34
C GLU A 78 -6.22 -5.28 1.39
N ILE A 79 -6.16 -3.98 1.06
CA ILE A 79 -5.07 -3.41 0.23
C ILE A 79 -3.70 -3.63 0.89
N PHE A 80 -3.58 -3.40 2.21
CA PHE A 80 -2.34 -3.68 2.95
C PHE A 80 -1.98 -5.18 2.91
N CYS A 81 -2.95 -6.08 3.07
CA CYS A 81 -2.73 -7.51 2.96
C CYS A 81 -2.26 -7.92 1.55
N ILE A 82 -2.80 -7.30 0.49
CA ILE A 82 -2.34 -7.53 -0.89
C ILE A 82 -0.89 -7.06 -1.05
N GLY A 83 -0.56 -5.85 -0.57
CA GLY A 83 0.80 -5.31 -0.62
C GLY A 83 1.82 -6.21 0.10
N SER A 84 1.47 -6.71 1.29
CA SER A 84 2.31 -7.65 2.05
C SER A 84 2.58 -8.93 1.24
N LYS A 85 1.54 -9.49 0.62
CA LYS A 85 1.68 -10.68 -0.26
C LYS A 85 2.61 -10.40 -1.43
N ILE A 86 2.43 -9.27 -2.12
CA ILE A 86 3.29 -8.86 -3.24
C ILE A 86 4.75 -8.79 -2.78
N LEU A 87 5.06 -8.07 -1.70
CA LEU A 87 6.43 -7.93 -1.22
C LEU A 87 7.05 -9.28 -0.83
N LYS A 88 6.29 -10.15 -0.16
CA LYS A 88 6.75 -11.50 0.20
C LYS A 88 7.11 -12.35 -1.02
N THR A 89 6.39 -12.19 -2.15
CA THR A 89 6.74 -12.91 -3.38
C THR A 89 8.08 -12.46 -3.97
N MET A 90 8.49 -11.21 -3.72
CA MET A 90 9.75 -10.64 -4.23
C MET A 90 10.99 -11.09 -3.42
N LEU A 91 10.80 -11.71 -2.24
CA LEU A 91 11.90 -12.18 -1.40
C LEU A 91 12.53 -13.48 -1.94
N LYS A 92 13.84 -13.45 -2.21
CA LYS A 92 14.64 -14.67 -2.47
C LYS A 92 14.90 -15.42 -1.16
N ARG A 93 14.92 -16.77 -1.21
CA ARG A 93 15.13 -17.65 -0.04
C ARG A 93 16.47 -17.35 0.67
N PRO A 94 16.56 -17.58 2.00
CA PRO A 94 15.54 -18.14 2.90
C PRO A 94 14.50 -17.10 3.38
N LYS A 95 13.23 -17.53 3.46
CA LYS A 95 12.05 -16.63 3.52
C LYS A 95 11.51 -16.31 4.92
N THR A 96 11.63 -17.21 5.89
CA THR A 96 10.82 -17.14 7.14
C THR A 96 11.07 -15.88 7.96
N LYS A 97 12.34 -15.51 8.22
CA LYS A 97 12.66 -14.31 9.01
C LYS A 97 12.24 -13.03 8.31
N SER A 98 12.45 -12.95 6.99
CA SER A 98 12.08 -11.78 6.19
C SER A 98 10.56 -11.65 6.03
N GLU A 99 9.82 -12.76 5.92
CA GLU A 99 8.35 -12.75 5.88
C GLU A 99 7.75 -12.19 7.18
N ILE A 100 8.29 -12.57 8.34
CA ILE A 100 7.87 -12.03 9.64
C ILE A 100 8.12 -10.52 9.72
N ILE A 101 9.28 -10.05 9.24
CA ILE A 101 9.61 -8.62 9.21
C ILE A 101 8.61 -7.86 8.32
N VAL A 102 8.26 -8.43 7.17
CA VAL A 102 7.25 -7.85 6.26
C VAL A 102 5.90 -7.78 6.96
N ASP A 103 5.46 -8.83 7.66
CA ASP A 103 4.18 -8.80 8.39
C ASP A 103 4.16 -7.70 9.45
N ILE A 104 5.21 -7.61 10.26
CA ILE A 104 5.33 -6.56 11.29
C ILE A 104 5.29 -5.17 10.66
N ALA A 105 5.97 -4.99 9.52
CA ALA A 105 6.02 -3.70 8.84
C ALA A 105 4.65 -3.28 8.32
N PHE A 106 3.92 -4.20 7.68
CA PHE A 106 2.60 -3.89 7.15
C PHE A 106 1.56 -3.65 8.25
N GLU A 107 1.61 -4.39 9.36
CA GLU A 107 0.73 -4.13 10.51
C GLU A 107 1.01 -2.76 11.16
N LYS A 108 2.29 -2.40 11.32
CA LYS A 108 2.68 -1.07 11.84
C LYS A 108 2.26 0.05 10.90
N ALA A 109 2.51 -0.09 9.60
CA ALA A 109 2.13 0.91 8.61
C ALA A 109 0.60 1.07 8.53
N PHE A 110 -0.16 -0.03 8.66
CA PHE A 110 -1.62 0.04 8.76
C PHE A 110 -2.06 0.84 9.98
N LYS A 111 -1.47 0.58 11.16
CA LYS A 111 -1.77 1.36 12.37
C LYS A 111 -1.46 2.86 12.20
N LEU A 112 -0.30 3.21 11.63
CA LEU A 112 0.06 4.60 11.34
C LEU A 112 -0.92 5.27 10.38
N PHE A 113 -1.37 4.53 9.36
CA PHE A 113 -2.39 5.01 8.44
C PHE A 113 -3.73 5.25 9.12
N LEU A 114 -4.16 4.37 10.03
CA LEU A 114 -5.37 4.58 10.82
C LEU A 114 -5.29 5.83 11.69
N ASP A 115 -4.14 6.05 12.34
CA ASP A 115 -3.91 7.25 13.15
C ASP A 115 -3.93 8.51 12.28
N TYR A 116 -3.34 8.46 11.08
CA TYR A 116 -3.40 9.54 10.11
C TYR A 116 -4.84 9.87 9.72
N VAL A 117 -5.64 8.86 9.34
CA VAL A 117 -7.04 9.05 8.97
C VAL A 117 -7.86 9.59 10.15
N SER A 118 -7.65 9.07 11.36
CA SER A 118 -8.36 9.53 12.56
C SER A 118 -8.07 11.00 12.89
N LYS A 119 -6.82 11.46 12.71
CA LYS A 119 -6.44 12.85 12.97
C LYS A 119 -6.98 13.81 11.91
N ASN A 120 -7.01 13.39 10.64
CA ASN A 120 -7.45 14.24 9.53
C ASN A 120 -8.99 14.22 9.33
N ASN A 121 -9.71 13.22 9.84
CA ASN A 121 -11.18 13.19 9.82
C ASN A 121 -11.83 13.96 10.99
N LEU A 122 -11.05 14.53 11.92
CA LEU A 122 -11.54 15.42 12.97
C LEU A 122 -11.59 16.89 12.53
N GLU A 123 -11.19 17.19 11.29
CA GLU A 123 -11.20 18.55 10.71
C GLU A 123 -12.20 18.71 9.55
N SER A 124 -13.15 17.78 9.38
CA SER A 124 -14.22 17.85 8.35
C SER A 124 -15.60 17.96 8.96
#